data_AF-A0A816I1A8-F1
#
_entry.id   AF-A0A816I1A8-F1
#
_cell.length_a   1.000
_cell.length_b   1.000
_cell.length_c   1.000
_cell.angle_alpha   90.00
_cell.angle_beta   90.00
_cell.angle_gamma   90.00
#
_symmetry.space_group_name_H-M   'P 1'
#
loop_
_entity.id
_entity.type
_entity.pdbx_description
1 polymer ?
#
loop_
_entity_poly.entity_id
_entity_poly.type
_entity_poly.pdbx_seq_one_letter_code
_entity_poly.pdbx_strand_id
1 'polypeptide(L)'
;HAAAFTQFKLEGNKKSSTLFSFAVRGQQGGKLHIIEVGTPAPENQPFQKKAIDVQFPAEAPNDFPVAMQTSAKHGVIYLVTKYGYVHVFDIESGTLIYMNRISADTMFVTAPYEPTSGIIAV
;
A
#
# COMPACT_ATOMS: atom_id res chain seq x y z
N HIS A 1 -7.31 2.68 9.56
CA HIS A 1 -6.59 1.45 9.16
C HIS A 1 -7.00 1.16 7.73
N ALA A 2 -6.06 0.73 6.89
CA ALA A 2 -6.34 0.34 5.51
C ALA A 2 -5.51 -0.89 5.16
N ALA A 3 -6.04 -1.80 4.34
CA ALA A 3 -5.33 -3.01 3.96
C ALA A 3 -5.77 -3.53 2.59
N ALA A 4 -4.89 -4.27 1.92
CA ALA A 4 -5.16 -4.89 0.64
C ALA A 4 -4.32 -6.18 0.48
N PHE A 5 -4.87 -7.14 -0.27
CA PHE A 5 -4.12 -8.29 -0.76
C PHE A 5 -3.62 -8.02 -2.18
N THR A 6 -2.50 -8.65 -2.55
CA THR A 6 -2.03 -8.66 -3.93
C THR A 6 -1.29 -9.95 -4.25
N GLN A 7 -1.42 -10.42 -5.48
CA GLN A 7 -0.51 -11.42 -6.02
C GLN A 7 0.73 -10.69 -6.53
N PHE A 8 1.91 -11.06 -6.04
CA PHE A 8 3.17 -10.44 -6.42
C PHE A 8 4.21 -11.51 -6.71
N LYS A 9 4.89 -11.41 -7.85
CA LYS A 9 5.95 -12.34 -8.23
C LYS A 9 7.29 -11.65 -8.03
N LEU A 10 8.00 -12.05 -6.97
CA LEU A 10 9.37 -11.59 -6.72
C LEU A 10 10.28 -11.97 -7.90
N GLU A 11 11.27 -11.14 -8.20
CA GLU A 11 12.27 -11.46 -9.21
C GLU A 11 12.97 -12.79 -8.88
N GLY A 12 13.16 -13.65 -9.89
CA GLY A 12 13.74 -14.98 -9.73
C GLY A 12 12.78 -16.05 -9.22
N ASN A 13 11.63 -15.70 -8.62
CA ASN A 13 10.63 -16.69 -8.20
C ASN A 13 9.89 -17.29 -9.40
N LYS A 14 9.43 -18.54 -9.28
CA LYS A 14 8.65 -19.22 -10.33
C LYS A 14 7.17 -18.86 -10.26
N LYS A 15 6.64 -18.76 -9.05
CA LYS A 15 5.21 -18.50 -8.78
C LYS A 15 5.00 -17.19 -8.03
N SER A 16 3.81 -16.62 -8.13
CA SER A 16 3.43 -15.46 -7.32
C SER A 16 3.24 -15.84 -5.85
N SER A 17 3.59 -14.92 -4.98
CA SER A 17 3.28 -14.92 -3.56
C SER A 17 2.01 -14.13 -3.30
N THR A 18 1.23 -14.53 -2.29
CA THR A 18 0.14 -13.70 -1.79
C THR A 18 0.70 -12.76 -0.73
N LEU A 19 0.66 -11.45 -1.01
CA LEU A 19 1.07 -10.45 -0.05
C LEU A 19 -0.15 -9.80 0.60
N PHE A 20 -0.03 -9.52 1.89
CA PHE A 20 -0.95 -8.70 2.65
C PHE A 20 -0.25 -7.40 3.04
N SER A 21 -0.80 -6.28 2.56
CA SER A 21 -0.33 -4.93 2.89
C SER A 21 -1.33 -4.27 3.82
N PHE A 22 -0.86 -3.63 4.89
CA PHE A 22 -1.73 -2.89 5.79
C PHE A 22 -1.02 -1.68 6.40
N ALA A 23 -1.79 -0.61 6.60
CA ALA A 23 -1.30 0.65 7.13
C ALA A 23 -2.15 1.14 8.32
N VAL A 24 -1.46 1.70 9.30
CA VAL A 24 -2.03 2.25 10.52
C VAL A 24 -1.21 3.46 10.97
N ARG A 25 -1.88 4.48 11.52
CA ARG A 25 -1.23 5.52 12.32
C ARG A 25 -1.56 5.26 13.78
N GLY A 26 -0.57 4.82 14.55
CA GLY A 26 -0.69 4.53 15.98
C GLY A 26 0.09 5.53 16.83
N GLN A 27 0.31 5.21 18.11
CA GLN A 27 1.09 6.06 19.03
C GLN A 27 2.53 6.31 18.54
N GLN A 28 3.12 5.32 17.85
CA GLN A 28 4.49 5.40 17.31
C GLN A 28 4.53 6.00 15.89
N GLY A 29 3.46 6.66 15.44
CA GLY A 29 3.36 7.23 14.11
C GLY A 29 2.76 6.28 13.07
N GLY A 30 2.95 6.64 11.80
CA GLY A 30 2.44 5.91 10.64
C GLY A 30 3.32 4.74 10.25
N LYS A 31 2.72 3.57 10.06
CA LYS A 31 3.43 2.38 9.54
C LYS A 31 2.65 1.75 8.40
N LEU A 32 3.39 1.31 7.38
CA LEU A 32 2.95 0.41 6.32
C LEU A 32 3.71 -0.91 6.46
N HIS A 33 2.98 -2.00 6.57
CA HIS A 33 3.54 -3.35 6.57
C HIS A 33 3.18 -4.06 5.28
N ILE A 34 4.15 -4.77 4.72
CA ILE A 34 3.95 -5.66 3.57
C ILE A 34 4.51 -7.02 3.99
N ILE A 35 3.66 -8.03 4.04
CA ILE A 35 4.02 -9.39 4.46
C ILE A 35 3.55 -10.41 3.44
N GLU A 36 4.29 -11.49 3.27
CA GLU A 36 3.77 -12.69 2.62
C GLU A 36 2.87 -13.44 3.59
N VAL A 37 1.75 -13.94 3.08
CA VAL A 37 0.81 -14.77 3.83
C VAL A 37 0.84 -16.20 3.31
N GLY A 38 0.90 -17.14 4.23
CA GLY A 38 1.02 -18.56 3.93
C GLY A 38 2.48 -19.01 3.74
N THR A 39 2.63 -20.26 3.33
CA THR A 39 3.94 -20.86 3.06
C THR A 39 4.38 -20.51 1.64
N PRO A 40 5.61 -20.01 1.44
CA PRO A 40 6.15 -19.80 0.10
C PRO A 40 6.03 -21.07 -0.74
N ALA A 41 5.69 -20.91 -2.01
CA ALA A 41 5.60 -22.04 -2.93
C ALA A 41 6.96 -22.76 -3.05
N PRO A 42 6.98 -24.08 -3.33
CA PRO A 42 8.24 -24.78 -3.59
C PRO A 42 9.08 -24.06 -4.64
N GLU A 43 10.38 -23.93 -4.38
CA GLU A 43 11.36 -23.24 -5.22
C GLU A 43 11.22 -21.71 -5.31
N ASN A 44 10.28 -21.10 -4.57
CA ASN A 44 10.28 -19.65 -4.36
C ASN A 44 11.16 -19.27 -3.17
N GLN A 45 11.84 -18.13 -3.28
CA GLN A 45 12.37 -17.41 -2.13
C GLN A 45 11.22 -16.68 -1.41
N PRO A 46 11.22 -16.66 -0.06
CA PRO A 46 10.21 -15.91 0.70
C PRO A 46 10.36 -14.41 0.47
N PHE A 47 9.24 -13.70 0.41
CA PHE A 47 9.24 -12.25 0.43
C PHE A 47 9.66 -11.77 1.83
N GLN A 48 10.70 -10.94 1.87
CA GLN A 48 11.15 -10.34 3.11
C GLN A 48 10.18 -9.26 3.57
N LYS A 49 9.56 -9.45 4.74
CA LYS A 49 8.65 -8.49 5.36
C LYS A 49 9.21 -7.07 5.30
N LYS A 50 8.37 -6.12 4.88
CA LYS A 50 8.66 -4.69 4.95
C LYS A 50 7.86 -4.02 6.07
N ALA A 51 8.51 -3.07 6.74
CA ALA A 51 7.91 -2.20 7.74
C ALA A 51 8.41 -0.77 7.48
N ILE A 52 7.58 0.01 6.80
CA ILE A 52 7.92 1.32 6.27
C ILE A 52 7.26 2.40 7.14
N ASP A 53 8.00 3.45 7.45
CA ASP A 53 7.43 4.65 8.07
C ASP A 53 6.59 5.43 7.06
N VAL A 54 5.33 5.66 7.39
CA VAL A 54 4.44 6.51 6.62
C VAL A 54 4.49 7.90 7.24
N GLN A 55 5.13 8.83 6.54
CA GLN A 55 5.20 10.21 6.96
C GLN A 55 3.85 10.91 6.73
N PHE A 56 3.46 11.75 7.69
CA PHE A 56 2.30 12.61 7.60
C PHE A 56 2.77 14.06 7.75
N PRO A 57 2.27 15.00 6.93
CA PRO A 57 2.61 16.41 7.07
C PRO A 57 2.24 16.97 8.45
N ALA A 58 3.01 17.94 8.94
CA ALA A 58 2.83 18.52 10.28
C ALA A 58 1.47 19.22 10.44
N GLU A 59 0.96 19.79 9.35
CA GLU A 59 -0.37 20.40 9.24
C GLU A 59 -1.53 19.38 9.31
N ALA A 60 -1.23 18.08 9.26
CA ALA A 60 -2.21 16.99 9.26
C ALA A 60 -2.06 16.06 10.50
N PRO A 61 -2.14 16.59 11.73
CA PRO A 61 -1.82 15.84 12.96
C PRO A 61 -2.79 14.67 13.22
N ASN A 62 -4.04 14.79 12.76
CA ASN A 62 -5.11 13.80 12.95
C ASN A 62 -5.41 13.00 11.67
N ASP A 63 -4.56 13.09 10.65
CA ASP A 63 -4.73 12.32 9.42
C ASP A 63 -4.33 10.85 9.62
N PHE A 64 -4.95 9.92 8.92
CA PHE A 64 -4.66 8.49 9.04
C PHE A 64 -5.09 7.73 7.79
N PRO A 65 -4.57 6.50 7.57
CA PRO A 65 -4.95 5.69 6.42
C PRO A 65 -6.42 5.26 6.46
N VAL A 66 -7.15 5.52 5.38
CA VAL A 66 -8.58 5.18 5.23
C VAL A 66 -8.84 4.13 4.15
N ALA A 67 -8.04 4.10 3.09
CA ALA A 67 -8.20 3.10 2.04
C ALA A 67 -6.86 2.70 1.42
N MET A 68 -6.81 1.49 0.86
CA MET A 68 -5.63 0.93 0.22
C MET A 68 -6.05 0.09 -0.97
N GLN A 69 -5.38 0.28 -2.10
CA GLN A 69 -5.49 -0.57 -3.29
C GLN A 69 -4.10 -0.93 -3.77
N THR A 70 -3.97 -2.03 -4.50
CA THR A 70 -2.70 -2.50 -5.06
C THR A 70 -2.80 -2.60 -6.58
N SER A 71 -1.65 -2.43 -7.23
CA SER A 71 -1.52 -2.61 -8.68
C SER A 71 -0.50 -3.70 -8.94
N ALA A 72 -0.98 -4.93 -9.19
CA ALA A 72 -0.09 -6.04 -9.54
C ALA A 72 0.66 -5.77 -10.86
N LYS A 73 0.05 -5.02 -11.79
CA LYS A 73 0.65 -4.64 -13.08
C LYS A 73 1.90 -3.76 -12.90
N HIS A 74 1.85 -2.81 -11.96
CA HIS A 74 2.93 -1.83 -11.76
C HIS A 74 3.78 -2.12 -10.52
N GLY A 75 3.40 -3.10 -9.71
CA GLY A 75 4.09 -3.41 -8.46
C GLY A 75 3.96 -2.32 -7.39
N VAL A 76 2.82 -1.60 -7.34
CA VAL A 76 2.65 -0.48 -6.39
C VAL A 76 1.45 -0.62 -5.45
N ILE A 77 1.52 0.05 -4.30
CA ILE A 77 0.43 0.27 -3.35
C ILE A 77 -0.03 1.71 -3.45
N TYR A 78 -1.32 1.93 -3.63
CA TYR A 78 -1.99 3.20 -3.45
C TYR A 78 -2.56 3.27 -2.03
N LEU A 79 -2.09 4.22 -1.24
CA LEU A 79 -2.58 4.48 0.11
C LEU A 79 -3.29 5.83 0.15
N VAL A 80 -4.55 5.83 0.56
CA VAL A 80 -5.36 7.04 0.71
C VAL A 80 -5.51 7.36 2.19
N THR A 81 -5.35 8.63 2.54
CA THR A 81 -5.53 9.14 3.90
C THR A 81 -6.84 9.92 4.06
N LYS A 82 -7.28 10.09 5.30
CA LYS A 82 -8.51 10.81 5.65
C LYS A 82 -8.54 12.23 5.10
N TYR A 83 -7.38 12.91 5.08
CA TYR A 83 -7.28 14.30 4.63
C TYR A 83 -7.00 14.45 3.13
N GLY A 84 -7.17 13.37 2.37
CA GLY A 84 -7.14 13.40 0.91
C GLY A 84 -5.75 13.29 0.31
N TYR A 85 -4.76 12.82 1.07
CA TYR A 85 -3.45 12.47 0.52
C TYR A 85 -3.49 11.11 -0.15
N VAL A 86 -2.79 11.00 -1.27
CA VAL A 86 -2.43 9.73 -1.91
C VAL A 86 -0.93 9.53 -1.77
N HIS A 87 -0.54 8.39 -1.23
CA HIS A 87 0.83 7.90 -1.24
C HIS A 87 0.92 6.71 -2.21
N VAL A 88 2.00 6.65 -2.99
CA VAL A 88 2.30 5.55 -3.90
C VAL A 88 3.60 4.90 -3.43
N PHE A 89 3.53 3.63 -3.02
CA PHE A 89 4.70 2.87 -2.60
C PHE A 89 5.03 1.77 -3.59
N ASP A 90 6.31 1.51 -3.82
CA ASP A 90 6.78 0.29 -4.46
C ASP A 90 6.56 -0.92 -3.52
N ILE A 91 5.98 -2.01 -4.02
CA ILE A 91 5.67 -3.21 -3.22
C ILE A 91 6.94 -3.92 -2.77
N GLU A 92 7.93 -4.04 -3.65
CA GLU A 92 9.10 -4.89 -3.43
C GLU A 92 10.08 -4.28 -2.44
N SER A 93 10.40 -3.00 -2.62
CA SER A 93 11.33 -2.26 -1.78
C SER A 93 10.64 -1.56 -0.60
N GLY A 94 9.37 -1.19 -0.74
CA GLY A 94 8.66 -0.32 0.20
C GLY A 94 8.96 1.18 0.03
N THR A 95 9.70 1.55 -1.02
CA THR A 95 10.05 2.95 -1.32
C THR A 95 8.80 3.78 -1.59
N LEU A 96 8.71 4.97 -0.98
CA LEU A 96 7.71 5.98 -1.34
C LEU A 96 8.09 6.60 -2.69
N ILE A 97 7.25 6.40 -3.70
CA ILE A 97 7.43 6.93 -5.07
C ILE A 97 6.82 8.33 -5.17
N TYR A 98 5.63 8.52 -4.60
CA TYR A 98 4.89 9.78 -4.73
C TYR A 98 3.99 10.03 -3.53
N MET A 99 3.85 11.30 -3.15
CA MET A 99 2.91 11.78 -2.14
C MET A 99 2.36 13.13 -2.57
N ASN A 100 1.03 13.29 -2.59
CA ASN A 100 0.40 14.59 -2.75
C ASN A 100 -1.03 14.59 -2.19
N ARG A 101 -1.53 15.78 -1.84
CA ARG A 101 -2.94 15.99 -1.52
C ARG A 101 -3.72 16.17 -2.80
N ILE A 102 -4.66 15.27 -3.06
CA ILE A 102 -5.48 15.29 -4.29
C ILE A 102 -6.91 15.74 -4.04
N SER A 103 -7.33 15.80 -2.77
CA SER A 103 -8.66 16.27 -2.38
C SER A 103 -8.59 17.07 -1.08
N ALA A 104 -9.42 18.10 -0.97
CA ALA A 104 -9.67 18.78 0.29
C ALA A 104 -10.62 17.98 1.20
N ASP A 105 -11.53 17.23 0.57
CA ASP A 105 -12.55 16.40 1.22
C ASP A 105 -12.06 14.97 1.44
N THR A 106 -12.61 14.32 2.46
CA THR A 106 -12.35 12.90 2.73
C THR A 106 -12.94 12.03 1.63
N MET A 107 -12.09 11.24 0.97
CA MET A 107 -12.51 10.17 0.07
C MET A 107 -12.85 8.93 0.90
N PHE A 108 -14.14 8.63 1.03
CA PHE A 108 -14.66 7.60 1.93
C PHE A 108 -14.80 6.24 1.26
N VAL A 109 -14.83 6.20 -0.08
CA VAL A 109 -14.87 4.96 -0.86
C VAL A 109 -13.77 4.96 -1.91
N THR A 110 -13.14 3.80 -2.11
CA THR A 110 -12.20 3.59 -3.21
C THR A 110 -12.47 2.26 -3.89
N ALA A 111 -12.05 2.15 -5.14
CA ALA A 111 -12.03 0.90 -5.89
C ALA A 111 -10.77 0.83 -6.78
N PRO A 112 -10.35 -0.37 -7.19
CA PRO A 112 -9.41 -0.52 -8.30
C PRO A 112 -9.95 0.16 -9.56
N TYR A 113 -9.11 0.93 -10.25
CA TYR A 113 -9.43 1.45 -11.57
C TYR A 113 -8.74 0.59 -12.62
N GLU A 114 -9.47 -0.41 -13.11
CA GLU A 114 -8.96 -1.46 -13.99
C GLU A 114 -8.27 -0.97 -15.27
N PRO A 115 -8.79 0.04 -16.02
CA PRO A 115 -8.22 0.41 -17.33
C PRO A 115 -6.74 0.79 -17.27
N THR A 116 -6.32 1.42 -16.18
CA THR A 116 -4.93 1.84 -15.97
C THR A 116 -4.29 1.17 -14.77
N SER A 117 -4.92 0.13 -14.20
CA SER A 117 -4.50 -0.50 -12.93
C SER A 117 -4.19 0.53 -11.83
N GLY A 118 -5.04 1.56 -11.76
CA GLY A 118 -4.97 2.67 -10.82
C GLY A 118 -5.94 2.52 -9.65
N ILE A 119 -6.26 3.64 -9.03
CA ILE A 119 -7.27 3.76 -7.98
C ILE A 119 -8.28 4.84 -8.39
N ILE A 120 -9.56 4.60 -8.14
CA ILE A 120 -10.62 5.62 -8.15
C ILE A 120 -11.13 5.82 -6.73
N ALA A 121 -11.43 7.07 -6.38
CA ALA A 121 -11.81 7.47 -5.04
C ALA A 121 -12.94 8.50 -5.08
N VAL A 122 -13.91 8.37 -4.17
CA VAL A 122 -15.09 9.24 -4.00
C VAL A 122 -15.24 9.60 -2.53
#